data_AF-A0A924K347-F1
#
_entry.id   AF-A0A924K347-F1
#
_cell.length_a   1.000
_cell.length_b   1.000
_cell.length_c   1.000
_cell.angle_alpha   90.00
_cell.angle_beta   90.00
_cell.angle_gamma   90.00
#
_symmetry.space_group_name_H-M   'P 1'
#
loop_
_entity.id
_entity.type
_entity.pdbx_description
1 polymer ?
#
loop_
_entity_poly.entity_id
_entity_poly.type
_entity_poly.pdbx_seq_one_letter_code
_entity_poly.pdbx_strand_id
1 'polypeptide(L)' 'MHETTTPTASEKRLRGFAAMSPEKKKEIASMGGRAAHACGRAHQFTSEEGRAAGKKRHQRADGPV' A
#
# COMPACT_ATOMS: atom_id res chain seq x y z
N MET A 1 -23.37 -46.13 17.33
CA MET A 1 -23.61 -44.86 18.05
C MET A 1 -22.40 -43.99 17.77
N HIS A 2 -22.55 -42.96 16.94
CA HIS A 2 -21.46 -42.05 16.60
C HIS A 2 -21.89 -40.68 17.10
N GLU A 3 -21.35 -40.26 18.24
CA GLU A 3 -21.55 -38.91 18.77
C GLU A 3 -20.61 -37.96 18.01
N THR A 4 -21.12 -37.29 16.98
CA THR A 4 -20.42 -36.17 16.35
C THR A 4 -20.65 -34.92 17.19
N THR A 5 -19.68 -34.62 18.05
CA THR A 5 -19.53 -33.32 18.70
C THR A 5 -19.58 -32.19 17.67
N THR A 6 -20.54 -31.29 17.87
CA THR A 6 -20.72 -30.01 17.19
C THR A 6 -19.42 -29.18 17.25
N PRO A 7 -18.83 -28.72 16.14
CA PRO A 7 -17.77 -27.72 16.22
C PRO A 7 -18.39 -26.40 16.66
N THR A 8 -18.32 -26.12 17.96
CA THR A 8 -18.56 -24.81 18.55
C THR A 8 -17.71 -23.77 17.85
N ALA A 9 -18.35 -22.63 17.54
CA ALA A 9 -17.86 -21.52 16.72
C ALA A 9 -16.32 -21.42 16.67
N SER A 10 -15.77 -21.89 15.55
CA SER A 10 -14.41 -21.65 15.10
C SER A 10 -13.99 -20.22 15.44
N GLU A 11 -13.16 -20.05 16.48
CA GLU A 11 -12.32 -18.87 16.62
C GLU A 11 -11.70 -18.62 15.25
N LYS A 12 -12.04 -17.51 14.61
CA LYS A 12 -11.69 -17.24 13.21
C LYS A 12 -10.17 -17.29 13.07
N ARG A 13 -9.64 -18.46 12.71
CA ARG A 13 -8.21 -18.67 12.49
C ARG A 13 -7.77 -17.66 11.45
N LEU A 14 -6.92 -16.74 11.87
CA LEU A 14 -6.32 -15.76 10.98
C LEU A 14 -5.65 -16.51 9.84
N ARG A 15 -5.86 -16.04 8.60
CA ARG A 15 -5.35 -16.66 7.37
C ARG A 15 -4.86 -15.59 6.39
N GLY A 16 -3.98 -15.98 5.49
CA GLY A 16 -3.38 -15.06 4.51
C GLY A 16 -2.64 -13.89 5.19
N PHE A 17 -2.84 -12.67 4.70
CA PHE A 17 -2.25 -11.47 5.27
C PHE A 17 -2.62 -11.24 6.75
N ALA A 18 -3.79 -11.69 7.19
CA ALA A 18 -4.23 -11.52 8.58
C ALA A 18 -3.41 -12.39 9.56
N ALA A 19 -2.84 -13.51 9.09
CA ALA A 19 -1.97 -14.37 9.88
C ALA A 19 -0.50 -13.93 9.86
N MET A 20 -0.12 -12.98 9.01
CA MET A 20 1.27 -12.57 8.82
C MET A 20 1.71 -11.52 9.84
N SER A 21 3.00 -11.55 10.20
CA SER A 21 3.62 -10.53 11.02
C SER A 21 3.58 -9.15 10.33
N PRO A 22 3.57 -8.04 11.10
CA PRO A 22 3.62 -6.68 10.55
C PRO A 22 4.81 -6.45 9.61
N GLU A 23 5.97 -7.01 9.94
CA GLU A 23 7.18 -6.91 9.14
C GLU A 23 7.01 -7.58 7.77
N LYS A 24 6.45 -8.80 7.74
CA LYS A 24 6.22 -9.52 6.48
C LYS A 24 5.21 -8.80 5.59
N LYS A 25 4.16 -8.22 6.20
CA LYS A 25 3.20 -7.37 5.48
C LYS A 25 3.87 -6.14 4.86
N LYS A 26 4.72 -5.45 5.63
CA LYS A 26 5.47 -4.28 5.15
C LYS A 26 6.41 -4.65 4.01
N GLU A 27 7.09 -5.79 4.11
CA GLU A 27 7.99 -6.28 3.07
C GLU A 27 7.24 -6.54 1.76
N ILE A 28 6.11 -7.26 1.81
CA ILE A 28 5.27 -7.56 0.64
C ILE A 28 4.71 -6.28 0.03
N ALA A 29 4.18 -5.36 0.85
CA ALA A 29 3.69 -4.07 0.37
C ALA A 29 4.80 -3.27 -0.32
N SER A 30 6.02 -3.28 0.25
CA SER A 30 7.18 -2.59 -0.30
C SER A 30 7.69 -3.23 -1.60
N MET A 31 7.49 -4.53 -1.81
CA MET A 31 7.84 -5.20 -3.07
C MET A 31 6.96 -4.74 -4.23
N GLY A 32 5.66 -4.53 -4.02
CA GLY A 32 4.73 -4.14 -5.09
C GLY A 32 5.12 -2.82 -5.76
N GLY A 33 5.43 -1.78 -4.96
CA GLY A 33 5.86 -0.49 -5.49
C GLY A 33 7.22 -0.56 -6.22
N ARG A 34 8.19 -1.27 -5.63
CA ARG A 34 9.52 -1.48 -6.25
C ARG A 34 9.41 -2.21 -7.58
N ALA A 35 8.58 -3.27 -7.64
CA ALA A 35 8.33 -4.01 -8.86
C ALA A 35 7.66 -3.14 -9.94
N ALA A 36 6.68 -2.31 -9.57
CA ALA A 36 6.03 -1.42 -10.54
C ALA A 36 7.00 -0.40 -11.17
N HIS A 37 7.92 0.15 -10.38
CA HIS A 37 9.00 1.00 -10.89
C HIS A 37 10.01 0.24 -11.74
N ALA A 38 10.45 -0.95 -11.28
CA ALA A 38 11.41 -1.78 -12.03
C ALA A 38 10.86 -2.24 -13.39
N CYS A 39 9.56 -2.57 -13.44
CA CYS A 39 8.88 -2.97 -14.68
C CYS A 39 8.50 -1.78 -15.58
N GLY A 40 8.84 -0.55 -15.22
CA GLY A 40 8.50 0.65 -16.00
C GLY A 40 7.00 0.95 -16.10
N ARG A 41 6.17 0.32 -15.26
CA ARG A 41 4.72 0.54 -15.23
C ARG A 41 4.35 1.77 -14.39
N ALA A 42 5.16 2.07 -13.38
CA ALA A 42 4.96 3.22 -12.52
C ALA A 42 5.43 4.52 -13.21
N HIS A 43 4.72 5.62 -12.94
CA HIS A 43 5.14 6.95 -13.34
C HIS A 43 6.45 7.34 -12.63
N GLN A 44 7.39 7.89 -13.39
CA GLN A 44 8.65 8.41 -12.87
C GLN A 44 8.60 9.92 -12.92
N PHE A 45 8.70 10.56 -11.75
CA PHE A 45 8.79 12.01 -11.67
C PHE A 45 10.16 12.48 -12.11
N THR A 46 10.19 13.35 -13.10
CA THR A 46 11.40 14.07 -13.50
C THR A 46 11.62 15.28 -12.60
N SER A 47 12.88 15.74 -12.49
CA SER A 47 13.20 16.95 -11.74
C SER A 47 12.51 18.20 -12.32
N GLU A 48 12.28 18.23 -13.63
CA GLU A 48 11.57 19.32 -14.30
C GLU A 48 10.10 19.38 -13.87
N GLU A 49 9.40 18.25 -13.86
CA GLU A 49 8.01 18.16 -13.38
C GLU A 49 7.90 18.60 -11.92
N GLY A 50 8.85 18.18 -11.07
CA GLY A 50 8.92 18.63 -9.68
C GLY A 50 9.06 20.15 -9.55
N ARG A 51 9.95 20.75 -10.35
CA ARG A 51 10.16 22.21 -10.39
C ARG A 51 8.93 22.95 -10.91
N ALA A 52 8.27 22.45 -11.96
CA ALA A 52 7.06 23.03 -12.52
C ALA A 52 5.90 22.99 -11.51
N ALA A 53 5.72 21.86 -10.82
CA ALA A 53 4.72 21.71 -9.75
C ALA A 53 4.99 22.68 -8.58
N GLY A 54 6.25 22.81 -8.15
CA GLY A 54 6.67 23.77 -7.13
C GLY A 54 6.39 25.22 -7.55
N LYS A 55 6.76 25.60 -8.78
CA LYS A 55 6.45 26.93 -9.34
C LYS A 55 4.95 27.21 -9.32
N LYS A 56 4.13 26.25 -9.75
CA LYS A 56 2.66 26.36 -9.75
C LYS A 56 2.08 26.51 -8.33
N ARG A 57 2.66 25.85 -7.33
CA ARG A 57 2.27 26.02 -5.92
C ARG A 57 2.55 27.44 -5.42
N HIS A 58 3.72 27.98 -5.72
CA HIS A 58 4.11 29.32 -5.27
C HIS A 58 3.36 30.44 -6.01
N GLN A 59 3.04 30.26 -7.30
CA GLN A 59 2.22 31.21 -8.07
C GLN A 59 0.81 31.42 -7.50
N ARG A 60 0.26 30.46 -6.75
CA ARG A 60 -1.07 30.60 -6.13
C ARG A 60 -1.04 31.27 -4.75
N ALA A 61 0.13 31.31 -4.10
CA ALA A 61 0.30 31.99 -2.81
C ALA A 61 0.44 33.52 -2.96
N ASP A 62 0.61 34.01 -4.20
CA ASP A 62 0.68 35.43 -4.58
C ASP A 62 -0.64 35.96 -5.16
N GLY A 63 -1.77 35.26 -4.92
CA GLY A 63 -3.11 35.74 -5.27
C GLY A 63 -3.68 36.58 -4.12
N PRO A 64 -4.34 37.73 -4.38
CA PRO A 64 -4.84 38.60 -3.32
C PRO A 64 -5.91 37.86 -2.50
N VAL A 65 -5.82 37.98 -1.17
CA VAL A 65 -6.87 37.61 -0.22
C VAL A 65 -8.12 38.45 -0.42
#